data_AF-A0A9Q0JVV3-F1
#
_entry.id   AF-A0A9Q0JVV3-F1
#
_cell.length_a   1.000
_cell.length_b   1.000
_cell.length_c   1.000
_cell.angle_alpha   90.00
_cell.angle_beta   90.00
_cell.angle_gamma   90.00
#
_symmetry.space_group_name_H-M   'P 1'
#
loop_
_entity.id
_entity.type
_entity.pdbx_description
1 polymer ?
#
loop_
_entity_poly.entity_id
_entity_poly.type
_entity_poly.pdbx_seq_one_letter_code
_entity_poly.pdbx_strand_id
1 'polypeptide(L)'
;MGSLLGDWPSFDPHNFSQLRPSDPSNPSKLTPATYHPTHNRTVPPPNQVISTEATNILLRQFYQRAEEKLRPKRAASENLTPDHGFKQPRGSFPDETSN
;
A
#
# COMPACT_ATOMS: atom_id res chain seq x y z
N MET A 1 15.63 32.74 -9.68
CA MET A 1 15.95 31.71 -8.67
C MET A 1 14.62 31.24 -8.10
N GLY A 2 14.21 30.00 -8.40
CA GLY A 2 12.98 29.42 -7.83
C GLY A 2 13.19 29.08 -6.36
N SER A 3 12.20 29.39 -5.51
CA SER A 3 12.22 29.04 -4.09
C SER A 3 12.18 27.52 -3.94
N LEU A 4 13.01 26.96 -3.05
CA LEU A 4 13.08 25.52 -2.75
C LEU A 4 11.72 24.92 -2.32
N LEU A 5 10.78 25.78 -1.92
CA LEU A 5 9.46 25.43 -1.37
C LEU A 5 8.31 26.17 -2.07
N GLY A 6 8.56 26.84 -3.20
CA GLY A 6 7.64 27.85 -3.77
C GLY A 6 6.45 27.32 -4.57
N ASP A 7 6.53 26.09 -5.10
CA ASP A 7 5.62 25.61 -6.15
C ASP A 7 4.98 24.26 -5.78
N TRP A 8 4.31 24.18 -4.63
CA TRP A 8 3.56 22.97 -4.26
C TRP A 8 2.33 22.79 -5.16
N PRO A 9 1.98 21.54 -5.52
CA PRO A 9 0.83 21.28 -6.36
C PRO A 9 -0.46 21.72 -5.66
N SER A 10 -1.30 22.44 -6.40
CA SER A 10 -2.66 22.78 -5.99
C SER A 10 -3.64 22.23 -7.01
N PHE A 11 -4.62 21.46 -6.55
CA PHE A 11 -5.72 21.00 -7.41
C PHE A 11 -6.68 22.16 -7.73
N ASP A 12 -6.99 22.99 -6.73
CA ASP A 12 -7.75 24.23 -6.87
C ASP A 12 -7.15 25.28 -5.89
N PRO A 13 -6.63 26.42 -6.40
CA PRO A 13 -6.09 27.51 -5.58
C PRO A 13 -7.07 28.06 -4.53
N HIS A 14 -8.38 27.87 -4.71
CA HIS A 14 -9.40 28.39 -3.81
C HIS A 14 -9.65 27.53 -2.58
N ASN A 15 -9.26 26.25 -2.57
CA ASN A 15 -9.56 25.27 -1.51
C ASN A 15 -9.29 25.76 -0.08
N PHE A 16 -8.22 26.53 0.12
CA PHE A 16 -7.80 27.03 1.44
C PHE A 16 -7.76 28.56 1.53
N SER A 17 -8.14 29.25 0.47
CA SER A 17 -8.04 30.72 0.38
C SER A 17 -8.99 31.46 1.34
N GLN A 18 -10.10 30.83 1.72
CA GLN A 18 -11.16 31.43 2.54
C GLN A 18 -11.13 30.97 4.00
N LEU A 19 -10.29 30.00 4.34
CA LEU A 19 -10.21 29.50 5.71
C LEU A 19 -9.56 30.56 6.60
N ARG A 20 -10.26 30.96 7.66
CA ARG A 20 -9.79 31.89 8.69
C ARG A 20 -9.79 31.16 10.05
N PRO A 21 -8.76 30.36 10.37
CA PRO A 21 -8.72 29.58 11.61
C PRO A 21 -8.83 30.43 12.89
N SER A 22 -8.50 31.73 12.80
CA SER A 22 -8.52 32.69 13.91
C SER A 22 -9.84 33.44 14.09
N ASP A 23 -10.83 33.25 13.21
CA ASP A 23 -12.12 33.93 13.32
C ASP A 23 -13.04 33.18 14.30
N PRO A 24 -13.33 33.72 15.50
CA PRO A 24 -14.18 33.07 16.49
C PRO A 24 -15.66 32.98 16.04
N SER A 25 -16.05 33.74 15.01
CA SER A 25 -17.41 33.67 14.43
C SER A 25 -17.62 32.48 13.50
N ASN A 26 -16.53 31.85 13.06
CA ASN A 26 -16.55 30.65 12.22
C ASN A 26 -15.72 29.54 12.88
N PRO A 27 -16.21 28.94 13.99
CA PRO A 27 -15.61 27.73 14.51
C PRO A 27 -15.73 26.70 13.39
N SER A 28 -14.60 26.37 12.76
CA SER A 28 -14.55 25.36 11.72
C SER A 28 -15.29 24.14 12.23
N LYS A 29 -16.47 23.85 11.65
CA LYS A 29 -17.29 22.69 12.00
C LYS A 29 -16.58 21.47 11.42
N LEU A 30 -15.44 21.12 12.04
CA LEU A 30 -14.52 20.10 11.59
C LEU A 30 -15.03 18.69 11.87
N THR A 31 -16.11 18.55 12.62
CA THR A 31 -16.69 17.24 12.92
C THR A 31 -17.59 16.84 11.76
N PRO A 32 -17.20 15.86 10.93
CA PRO A 32 -18.09 15.33 9.91
C PRO A 32 -19.31 14.70 10.58
N ALA A 33 -20.47 14.82 9.95
CA ALA A 33 -21.67 14.13 10.44
C ALA A 33 -21.48 12.61 10.33
N THR A 34 -21.90 11.87 11.36
CA THR A 34 -21.94 10.41 11.31
C THR A 34 -22.96 9.95 10.28
N TYR A 35 -22.51 9.14 9.32
CA TYR A 35 -23.39 8.57 8.31
C TYR A 35 -24.24 7.42 8.88
N HIS A 36 -25.55 7.49 8.68
CA HIS A 36 -26.52 6.47 9.10
C HIS A 36 -27.23 5.87 7.86
N PRO A 37 -26.86 4.66 7.43
CA PRO A 37 -27.49 4.01 6.28
C PRO A 37 -28.98 3.74 6.53
N THR A 38 -29.87 4.17 5.62
CA THR A 38 -31.33 3.97 5.71
C THR A 38 -31.87 2.86 4.80
N HIS A 39 -31.06 2.39 3.85
CA HIS A 39 -31.44 1.35 2.90
C HIS A 39 -31.10 -0.02 3.46
N ASN A 40 -32.13 -0.79 3.80
CA ASN A 40 -31.96 -2.15 4.31
C ASN A 40 -32.19 -3.25 3.25
N ARG A 41 -32.75 -2.95 2.06
CA ARG A 41 -33.21 -4.02 1.13
C ARG A 41 -33.14 -3.77 -0.38
N THR A 42 -32.66 -2.62 -0.85
CA THR A 42 -32.80 -2.24 -2.27
C THR A 42 -31.50 -2.11 -3.06
N VAL A 43 -30.35 -2.16 -2.39
CA VAL A 43 -29.07 -2.18 -3.09
C VAL A 43 -28.85 -3.62 -3.56
N PRO A 44 -28.55 -3.88 -4.84
CA PRO A 44 -28.17 -5.22 -5.26
C PRO A 44 -27.04 -5.71 -4.33
N PRO A 45 -27.06 -6.99 -3.93
CA PRO A 45 -25.98 -7.53 -3.12
C PRO A 45 -24.64 -7.19 -3.80
N PRO A 46 -23.58 -6.91 -3.02
CA PRO A 46 -22.28 -6.59 -3.59
C PRO A 46 -21.91 -7.60 -4.67
N ASN A 47 -21.54 -7.11 -5.86
CA ASN A 47 -21.25 -7.97 -7.00
C ASN A 47 -20.05 -8.91 -6.77
N GLN A 48 -19.31 -8.70 -5.69
CA GLN A 48 -18.13 -9.47 -5.30
C GLN A 48 -18.06 -9.61 -3.78
N VAL A 49 -17.52 -10.74 -3.33
CA VAL A 49 -17.30 -11.05 -1.92
C VAL A 49 -15.82 -11.31 -1.70
N ILE A 50 -15.24 -10.75 -0.63
CA ILE A 50 -13.87 -11.06 -0.22
C ILE A 50 -13.89 -12.40 0.51
N SER A 51 -13.18 -13.39 -0.04
CA SER A 51 -13.04 -14.72 0.54
C SER A 51 -11.61 -15.01 0.93
N THR A 52 -11.40 -15.69 2.05
CA THR A 52 -10.10 -16.25 2.42
C THR A 52 -9.94 -17.66 1.87
N GLU A 53 -8.73 -18.03 1.45
CA GLU A 53 -8.44 -19.41 1.11
C GLU A 53 -8.53 -20.30 2.36
N ALA A 54 -9.09 -21.51 2.21
CA ALA A 54 -9.15 -22.49 3.30
C ALA A 54 -7.86 -23.32 3.42
N THR A 55 -7.05 -23.35 2.35
CA THR A 55 -5.85 -24.18 2.28
C THR A 55 -4.77 -23.64 3.20
N ASN A 56 -4.20 -24.52 4.03
CA ASN A 56 -3.05 -24.17 4.85
C ASN A 56 -1.88 -23.69 3.97
N ILE A 57 -1.16 -22.66 4.44
CA ILE A 57 -0.08 -22.03 3.69
C ILE A 57 1.02 -23.00 3.26
N LEU A 58 1.36 -24.02 4.07
CA LEU A 58 2.39 -25.00 3.73
C LEU A 58 1.92 -25.94 2.63
N LEU A 59 0.68 -26.42 2.72
CA LEU A 59 0.09 -27.30 1.70
C LEU A 59 -0.01 -26.58 0.35
N ARG A 60 -0.43 -25.31 0.36
CA ARG A 60 -0.45 -24.47 -0.84
C ARG A 60 0.93 -24.41 -1.51
N GLN A 61 1.99 -24.22 -0.73
CA GLN A 61 3.37 -24.20 -1.26
C GLN A 61 3.80 -25.54 -1.84
N PHE A 62 3.46 -26.66 -1.20
CA PHE A 62 3.77 -27.99 -1.74
C PHE A 62 3.06 -28.26 -3.06
N TYR A 63 1.75 -27.97 -3.14
CA TYR A 63 0.99 -28.15 -4.38
C TYR A 63 1.48 -27.25 -5.51
N GLN A 64 1.77 -25.98 -5.22
CA GLN A 64 2.33 -25.05 -6.20
C GLN A 64 3.66 -25.54 -6.79
N ARG A 65 4.59 -26.02 -5.93
CA ARG A 65 5.87 -26.59 -6.38
C ARG A 65 5.71 -27.89 -7.15
N ALA A 66 4.73 -28.72 -6.77
CA ALA A 66 4.44 -29.97 -7.47
C ALA A 66 3.90 -29.67 -8.88
N GLU A 67 2.95 -28.75 -9.01
CA GLU A 67 2.40 -28.32 -10.31
C GLU A 67 3.49 -27.73 -11.23
N GLU A 68 4.38 -26.88 -10.70
CA GLU A 68 5.47 -26.29 -11.46
C GLU A 68 6.41 -27.35 -12.07
N LYS A 69 6.73 -28.40 -11.30
CA LYS A 69 7.55 -29.52 -11.77
C LYS A 69 6.84 -30.40 -12.80
N LEU A 70 5.51 -30.41 -12.79
CA LEU A 70 4.70 -31.19 -13.72
C LEU A 70 4.35 -30.41 -15.00
N ARG A 71 4.55 -29.08 -15.04
CA ARG A 71 4.40 -28.31 -16.27
C ARG A 71 5.43 -28.82 -17.28
N PRO A 72 5.00 -29.41 -18.42
CA PRO A 72 5.93 -29.82 -19.46
C PRO A 72 6.77 -28.62 -19.89
N LYS A 73 8.10 -28.80 -19.99
CA LYS A 73 9.02 -27.82 -20.59
C LYS A 73 8.55 -27.51 -22.00
N ARG A 74 7.66 -26.52 -22.18
CA ARG A 74 7.62 -25.78 -23.45
C ARG A 74 8.96 -25.07 -23.55
N ALA A 75 9.55 -25.10 -24.74
CA ALA A 75 10.76 -24.35 -25.04
C ALA A 75 10.55 -22.89 -24.63
N ALA A 76 11.43 -22.41 -23.75
CA ALA A 76 11.65 -21.04 -23.30
C ALA A 76 10.43 -20.09 -23.34
N SER A 77 9.76 -19.90 -22.21
CA SER A 77 9.26 -18.56 -21.88
C SER A 77 10.31 -17.94 -20.97
N GLU A 78 10.94 -16.89 -21.47
CA GLU A 78 12.09 -16.20 -20.90
C GLU A 78 11.96 -15.93 -19.40
N ASN A 79 13.04 -16.26 -18.69
CA ASN A 79 13.33 -15.72 -17.37
C ASN A 79 13.45 -14.19 -17.51
N LEU A 80 12.43 -13.44 -17.11
CA LEU A 80 12.59 -12.04 -16.72
C LEU A 80 12.37 -11.93 -15.22
N THR A 81 13.38 -12.37 -14.47
CA THR A 81 13.67 -11.87 -13.14
C THR A 81 14.63 -10.70 -13.25
N PRO A 82 14.47 -9.67 -12.44
CA PRO A 82 15.57 -9.28 -11.56
C PRO A 82 15.11 -9.57 -10.14
N ASP A 83 15.42 -10.74 -9.59
CA ASP A 83 16.57 -10.93 -8.69
C ASP A 83 16.98 -9.63 -7.96
N HIS A 84 16.41 -9.42 -6.77
CA HIS A 84 17.11 -8.67 -5.74
C HIS A 84 17.16 -9.52 -4.47
N GLY A 85 18.16 -10.40 -4.43
CA GLY A 85 18.62 -11.03 -3.21
C GLY A 85 19.12 -9.96 -2.24
N PHE A 86 18.35 -9.71 -1.17
CA PHE A 86 18.85 -9.05 0.02
C PHE A 86 19.82 -9.99 0.73
N LYS A 87 21.08 -9.99 0.28
CA LYS A 87 22.20 -10.50 1.06
C LYS A 87 22.37 -9.55 2.26
N GLN A 88 22.08 -10.03 3.47
CA GLN A 88 22.50 -9.35 4.69
C GLN A 88 24.03 -9.26 4.74
N PRO A 89 24.64 -8.09 4.96
CA PRO A 89 26.05 -8.01 5.31
C PRO A 89 26.21 -8.40 6.79
N ARG A 90 26.99 -9.45 7.04
CA ARG A 90 27.48 -9.85 8.36
C ARG A 90 28.93 -9.36 8.52
N GLY A 91 29.21 -8.68 9.65
CA GLY A 91 30.55 -8.31 10.13
C GLY A 91 30.88 -6.82 9.90
N SER A 92 31.50 -6.08 10.81
CA SER A 92 32.52 -6.46 11.80
C SER A 92 32.53 -5.50 13.01
N PHE A 93 32.90 -6.02 14.17
CA PHE A 93 33.24 -5.25 15.37
C PHE A 93 34.49 -4.38 15.12
N PRO A 94 34.57 -3.14 15.65
CA PRO A 94 35.83 -2.41 15.69
C PRO A 94 36.70 -2.95 16.84
N ASP A 95 37.91 -3.35 16.46
CA ASP A 95 38.98 -3.76 17.37
C ASP A 95 39.61 -2.52 18.02
N GLU A 96 39.83 -2.60 19.33
CA GLU A 96 40.33 -1.54 20.20
C GLU A 96 41.87 -1.58 20.17
N THR A 97 42.51 -0.60 19.53
CA THR A 97 43.99 -0.48 19.56
C THR A 97 44.42 0.59 20.55
N SER A 98 45.00 0.12 21.65
CA SER A 98 45.90 0.86 22.55
C SER A 98 47.26 1.12 21.89
N ASN A 99 47.74 2.35 21.96
CA ASN A 99 49.09 2.75 22.43
C ASN A 99 49.24 4.28 22.34
#